data_AF-A0A9X4SF51-F1
#
_entry.id   AF-A0A9X4SF51-F1
#
_cell.length_a   1.000
_cell.length_b   1.000
_cell.length_c   1.000
_cell.angle_alpha   90.00
_cell.angle_beta   90.00
_cell.angle_gamma   90.00
#
_symmetry.space_group_name_H-M   'P 1'
#
loop_
_entity.id
_entity.type
_entity.pdbx_description
1 polymer ?
#
loop_
_entity_poly.entity_id
_entity_poly.type
_entity_poly.pdbx_seq_one_letter_code
_entity_poly.pdbx_strand_id
1 'polypeptide(L)' 'MTFRIVTDSTADLSEDYLQKYDIEVLGMTVTIGDQTFPTIGENS' A
#
# COMPACT_ATOMS: atom_id res chain seq x y z
N MET A 1 -7.43 -24.35 -0.50
CA MET A 1 -6.41 -23.51 -1.15
C MET A 1 -6.93 -22.08 -1.07
N THR A 2 -6.21 -21.19 -0.41
CA THR A 2 -6.61 -19.80 -0.25
C THR A 2 -5.59 -18.94 -0.98
N PHE A 3 -6.07 -18.03 -1.83
CA PHE A 3 -5.21 -17.09 -2.54
C PHE A 3 -5.15 -15.79 -1.76
N ARG A 4 -3.96 -15.17 -1.69
CA ARG A 4 -3.80 -13.83 -1.13
C ARG A 4 -3.85 -12.80 -2.27
N ILE A 5 -4.56 -11.72 -2.04
CA ILE A 5 -4.57 -10.58 -2.95
C ILE A 5 -3.44 -9.64 -2.55
N VAL A 6 -2.62 -9.26 -3.52
CA VAL A 6 -1.49 -8.34 -3.35
C VAL A 6 -1.64 -7.23 -4.39
N THR A 7 -1.40 -5.99 -3.99
CA THR A 7 -1.37 -4.82 -4.89
C THR A 7 -0.22 -3.90 -4.49
N ASP A 8 -0.09 -2.75 -5.13
CA ASP A 8 0.86 -1.70 -4.75
C ASP A 8 0.12 -0.39 -4.44
N SER A 9 0.84 0.59 -3.91
CA SER A 9 0.24 1.86 -3.48
C SER A 9 -0.46 2.64 -4.60
N THR A 10 -0.21 2.34 -5.89
CA THR A 10 -0.85 3.05 -7.01
C THR A 10 -2.31 2.64 -7.25
N ALA A 11 -2.79 1.62 -6.54
CA ALA A 11 -4.20 1.22 -6.57
C ALA A 11 -5.13 2.19 -5.81
N ASP A 12 -4.58 3.12 -5.03
CA ASP A 12 -5.31 4.17 -4.28
C ASP A 12 -6.47 3.63 -3.42
N LEU A 13 -6.33 2.42 -2.88
CA LEU A 13 -7.29 1.84 -1.93
C LEU A 13 -7.13 2.46 -0.55
N SER A 14 -8.25 2.68 0.16
CA SER A 14 -8.21 3.15 1.54
C SER A 14 -7.70 2.07 2.52
N GLU A 15 -7.05 2.48 3.61
CA GLU A 15 -6.59 1.57 4.68
C GLU A 15 -7.73 0.68 5.21
N ASP A 16 -8.91 1.26 5.45
CA ASP A 16 -10.11 0.52 5.87
C ASP A 16 -10.48 -0.62 4.91
N TYR A 17 -10.32 -0.41 3.60
CA TYR A 17 -10.63 -1.41 2.59
C TYR A 17 -9.59 -2.53 2.59
N LEU A 18 -8.30 -2.15 2.66
CA LEU A 18 -7.19 -3.08 2.71
C LEU A 18 -7.30 -4.01 3.92
N GLN A 19 -7.56 -3.46 5.10
CA GLN A 19 -7.74 -4.22 6.35
C GLN A 19 -8.98 -5.12 6.31
N LYS A 20 -10.11 -4.59 5.81
CA LYS A 20 -11.37 -5.35 5.71
C LYS A 20 -11.23 -6.63 4.86
N TYR A 21 -10.37 -6.62 3.84
CA TYR A 21 -10.23 -7.72 2.89
C TYR A 21 -8.86 -8.42 2.95
N ASP A 22 -8.02 -8.12 3.95
CA ASP A 22 -6.65 -8.68 4.09
C ASP A 22 -5.84 -8.60 2.78
N ILE A 23 -5.87 -7.42 2.16
CA ILE A 23 -5.11 -7.13 0.94
C ILE A 23 -3.72 -6.64 1.34
N GLU A 24 -2.68 -7.33 0.87
CA GLU A 24 -1.29 -6.92 1.10
C GLU A 24 -0.87 -5.84 0.11
N VAL A 25 -0.18 -4.81 0.58
CA VAL A 25 0.31 -3.71 -0.26
C VAL A 25 1.82 -3.70 -0.30
N LEU A 26 2.37 -3.78 -1.52
CA LEU A 26 3.76 -3.50 -1.79
C LEU A 26 3.93 -1.98 -1.88
N GLY A 27 4.47 -1.40 -0.81
CA GLY A 27 4.72 0.04 -0.75
C GLY A 27 5.73 0.49 -1.79
N MET A 28 5.38 1.56 -2.51
CA MET A 28 6.30 2.27 -3.39
C MET A 28 6.93 3.45 -2.64
N THR A 29 7.78 4.18 -3.35
CA THR A 29 8.34 5.42 -2.85
C THR A 29 8.21 6.51 -3.89
N VAL A 30 7.96 7.74 -3.45
CA VAL A 30 8.04 8.93 -4.28
C VAL A 30 9.24 9.75 -3.84
N THR A 31 10.00 10.27 -4.80
CA THR A 31 11.12 11.18 -4.54
C THR A 31 10.72 12.60 -4.89
N ILE A 32 10.88 13.53 -3.94
CA ILE A 32 10.61 14.97 -4.11
C ILE A 32 11.87 15.74 -3.71
N GLY A 33 12.55 16.34 -4.68
CA GLY A 33 13.89 16.88 -4.48
C GLY A 33 14.89 15.77 -4.13
N ASP A 34 15.57 15.93 -3.00
CA ASP A 34 16.55 14.96 -2.49
C ASP A 34 15.98 14.04 -1.39
N GLN A 35 14.65 14.04 -1.22
CA GLN A 35 13.97 13.25 -0.18
C GLN A 35 13.07 12.17 -0.78
N THR A 36 13.08 10.99 -0.17
CA THR A 36 12.27 9.83 -0.56
C THR A 36 11.22 9.55 0.52
N PHE A 37 9.97 9.43 0.10
CA PHE A 37 8.81 9.21 0.97
C PHE A 37 8.15 7.87 0.65
N PRO A 38 7.75 7.07 1.65
CA PRO A 38 6.88 5.92 1.42
C PRO A 38 5.49 6.39 0.97
N THR A 39 4.81 5.54 0.20
CA THR A 39 3.44 5.80 -0.30
C THR A 39 2.38 4.95 0.41
N ILE A 40 2.76 4.26 1.48
CA ILE A 40 1.84 3.53 2.35
C ILE A 40 1.52 4.38 3.58
N GLY A 41 0.30 4.25 4.09
CA GLY A 41 -0.11 4.99 5.27
C GLY A 41 0.55 4.47 6.55
N GLU A 42 0.62 5.29 7.59
CA GLU A 42 1.40 5.01 8.81
C GLU A 42 0.95 3.74 9.56
N ASN A 43 -0.27 3.26 9.33
CA ASN A 43 -0.86 2.08 9.98
C ASN A 43 -0.95 0.85 9.05
N SER A 44 -0.18 0.83 7.95
CA SER A 44 -0.16 -0.27 6.98
C SER A 44 0.56 -1.51 7.51
#